data_AF-A0A075H4F7-F1
#
_entry.id   AF-A0A075H4F7-F1
#
_cell.length_a   1.000
_cell.length_b   1.000
_cell.length_c   1.000
_cell.angle_alpha   90.00
_cell.angle_beta   90.00
_cell.angle_gamma   90.00
#
_symmetry.space_group_name_H-M   'P 1'
#
loop_
_entity.id
_entity.type
_entity.pdbx_description
1 polymer ?
#
loop_
_entity_poly.entity_id
_entity_poly.type
_entity_poly.pdbx_seq_one_letter_code
_entity_poly.pdbx_strand_id
1 'polypeptide(L)'
;MEDKVLVIVFPSIFSLNKIKPLITNIKKILKIENQKFHKIRQEGDIIIVETDDPVFTSSAINTLFGIKRVAIAKQVTNSFDSIVNGISKVGVDLFLESERFLIRVEGHARGFMTKDVEVAATSSLIEKTS
;
A
#
# COMPACT_ATOMS: atom_id res chain seq x y z
N MET A 1 -5.76 3.33 -17.18
CA MET A 1 -6.35 2.45 -16.15
C MET A 1 -6.65 3.33 -14.95
N GLU A 2 -7.82 3.17 -14.32
CA GLU A 2 -8.11 3.85 -13.06
C GLU A 2 -7.05 3.49 -12.01
N ASP A 3 -6.48 4.51 -11.37
CA ASP A 3 -5.54 4.37 -10.26
C ASP A 3 -6.29 3.74 -9.08
N LYS A 4 -6.31 2.40 -9.02
CA LYS A 4 -7.03 1.70 -7.95
C LYS A 4 -6.29 1.90 -6.63
N VAL A 5 -6.90 2.66 -5.73
CA VAL A 5 -6.43 2.86 -4.36
C VAL A 5 -6.92 1.71 -3.48
N LEU A 6 -6.01 1.14 -2.71
CA LEU A 6 -6.22 -0.03 -1.88
C LEU A 6 -5.73 0.23 -0.46
N VAL A 7 -6.31 -0.45 0.51
CA VAL A 7 -5.78 -0.52 1.87
C VAL A 7 -5.03 -1.84 2.04
N ILE A 8 -3.74 -1.74 2.37
CA ILE A 8 -2.84 -2.88 2.61
C ILE A 8 -2.64 -3.02 4.12
N VAL A 9 -3.00 -4.18 4.64
CA VAL A 9 -2.86 -4.51 6.06
C VAL A 9 -1.70 -5.48 6.20
N PHE A 10 -0.75 -5.11 7.05
CA PHE A 10 0.40 -5.94 7.40
C PHE A 10 0.14 -6.55 8.78
N PRO A 11 -0.16 -7.85 8.87
CA PRO A 11 -0.35 -8.55 10.13
C PRO A 11 0.92 -8.54 10.99
N SER A 12 0.74 -8.66 12.29
CA SER A 12 1.84 -8.98 13.21
C SER A 12 2.35 -10.41 12.99
N ILE A 13 3.58 -10.70 13.42
CA ILE A 13 4.16 -12.05 13.32
C ILE A 13 3.24 -13.09 13.98
N PHE A 14 2.62 -12.75 15.12
CA PHE A 14 1.67 -13.63 15.81
C PHE A 14 0.39 -13.90 15.01
N SER A 15 -0.01 -12.95 14.17
CA SER A 15 -1.26 -13.00 13.40
C SER A 15 -1.10 -13.65 12.04
N LEU A 16 0.12 -13.85 11.53
CA LEU A 16 0.38 -14.60 10.29
C LEU A 16 -0.19 -16.03 10.37
N ASN A 17 -0.11 -16.67 11.53
CA ASN A 17 -0.71 -17.99 11.77
C ASN A 17 -2.23 -17.95 12.01
N LYS A 18 -2.83 -16.76 12.08
CA LYS A 18 -4.25 -16.52 12.41
C LYS A 18 -4.91 -15.53 11.44
N ILE A 19 -4.50 -15.54 10.17
CA ILE A 19 -5.02 -14.61 9.14
C ILE A 19 -6.55 -14.70 8.98
N LYS A 20 -7.11 -15.91 8.95
CA LYS A 20 -8.57 -16.09 8.77
C LYS A 20 -9.39 -15.41 9.89
N PRO A 21 -9.07 -15.61 11.19
CA PRO A 21 -9.65 -14.82 12.27
C PRO A 21 -9.41 -13.31 12.11
N LEU A 22 -8.21 -12.88 11.73
CA LEU A 22 -7.90 -11.46 11.55
C LEU A 22 -8.77 -10.82 10.46
N ILE A 23 -8.94 -11.48 9.31
CA ILE A 23 -9.85 -11.04 8.24
C ILE A 23 -11.29 -10.95 8.75
N THR A 24 -11.73 -11.90 9.58
CA THR A 24 -13.07 -11.84 10.20
C THR A 24 -13.22 -10.62 11.11
N ASN A 25 -12.19 -10.29 11.88
CA ASN A 25 -12.19 -9.10 12.74
C ASN A 25 -12.17 -7.81 11.93
N ILE A 26 -11.39 -7.75 10.85
CA ILE A 26 -11.40 -6.62 9.90
C ILE A 26 -12.81 -6.41 9.33
N LYS A 27 -13.47 -7.48 8.87
CA LYS A 27 -14.85 -7.40 8.38
C LYS A 27 -15.82 -6.88 9.44
N LYS A 28 -15.61 -7.25 10.70
CA LYS A 28 -16.47 -6.81 11.81
C LYS A 28 -16.28 -5.33 12.12
N ILE A 29 -15.04 -4.86 12.28
CA ILE A 29 -14.79 -3.44 12.61
C ILE A 29 -15.29 -2.51 11.51
N LEU A 30 -15.08 -2.87 10.23
CA LEU A 30 -15.58 -2.07 9.11
C LEU A 30 -17.11 -1.98 9.11
N LYS A 31 -17.81 -3.07 9.47
CA LYS A 31 -19.27 -3.03 9.61
C LYS A 31 -19.73 -2.18 10.80
N ILE A 32 -19.03 -2.24 11.93
CA ILE A 32 -19.34 -1.44 13.13
C ILE A 32 -19.19 0.05 12.84
N GLU A 33 -18.12 0.41 12.14
CA GLU A 33 -17.81 1.79 11.74
C GLU A 33 -18.59 2.24 10.47
N ASN A 34 -19.53 1.43 9.99
CA ASN A 34 -20.33 1.66 8.78
C ASN A 34 -19.49 1.97 7.52
N GLN A 35 -18.30 1.38 7.43
CA GLN A 35 -17.38 1.52 6.31
C GLN A 35 -17.65 0.46 5.25
N LYS A 36 -17.90 0.91 4.02
CA LYS A 36 -18.13 0.01 2.87
C LYS A 36 -16.81 -0.52 2.32
N PHE A 37 -16.79 -1.81 1.99
CA PHE A 37 -15.68 -2.44 1.29
C PHE A 37 -16.21 -3.39 0.23
N HIS A 38 -15.49 -3.50 -0.88
CA HIS A 38 -15.87 -4.33 -2.03
C HIS A 38 -15.33 -5.75 -1.89
N LYS A 39 -14.04 -5.85 -1.55
CA LYS A 39 -13.34 -7.15 -1.50
C LYS A 39 -12.23 -7.11 -0.45
N ILE A 40 -12.09 -8.22 0.27
CA ILE A 40 -10.96 -8.47 1.17
C ILE A 40 -10.34 -9.79 0.77
N ARG A 41 -9.03 -9.77 0.48
CA ARG A 41 -8.27 -10.96 0.08
C ARG A 41 -6.92 -11.00 0.77
N GLN A 42 -6.37 -12.20 0.90
CA GLN A 42 -5.01 -12.41 1.34
C GLN A 42 -4.12 -12.59 0.10
N GLU A 43 -2.96 -11.93 0.09
CA GLU A 43 -1.90 -12.14 -0.89
C GLU A 43 -0.58 -12.34 -0.14
N GLY A 44 -0.09 -13.58 -0.10
CA GLY A 44 1.05 -13.94 0.76
C GLY A 44 0.79 -13.60 2.23
N ASP A 45 1.67 -12.79 2.80
CA ASP A 45 1.64 -12.37 4.21
C ASP A 45 0.87 -11.06 4.44
N ILE A 46 0.29 -10.46 3.39
CA ILE A 46 -0.51 -9.23 3.50
C ILE A 46 -1.99 -9.49 3.23
N ILE A 47 -2.83 -8.58 3.73
CA ILE A 47 -4.27 -8.56 3.44
C ILE A 47 -4.56 -7.28 2.66
N ILE A 48 -5.26 -7.43 1.54
CA ILE A 48 -5.67 -6.32 0.67
C ILE A 48 -7.16 -6.09 0.83
N VAL A 49 -7.53 -4.84 1.09
CA VAL A 49 -8.90 -4.36 1.23
C VAL A 49 -9.19 -3.34 0.13
N GLU A 50 -10.20 -3.64 -0.69
CA GLU A 50 -10.74 -2.72 -1.69
C GLU A 50 -11.92 -1.97 -1.08
N THR A 51 -11.90 -0.65 -1.13
CA THR A 51 -12.88 0.22 -0.45
C THR A 51 -13.06 1.53 -1.21
N ASP A 52 -14.18 2.19 -0.98
CA ASP A 52 -14.47 3.55 -1.47
C ASP A 52 -13.75 4.63 -0.64
N ASP A 53 -13.47 4.34 0.64
CA ASP A 53 -12.86 5.29 1.57
C ASP A 53 -11.63 4.67 2.24
N PRO A 54 -10.44 4.79 1.61
CA PRO A 54 -9.22 4.19 2.12
C PRO A 54 -8.73 4.85 3.43
N VAL A 55 -9.05 6.13 3.65
CA VAL A 55 -8.60 6.86 4.85
C VAL A 55 -9.34 6.36 6.08
N PHE A 56 -10.68 6.39 6.06
CA PHE A 56 -11.47 5.89 7.19
C PHE A 56 -11.34 4.38 7.37
N THR A 57 -11.28 3.61 6.28
CA THR A 57 -11.01 2.16 6.35
C THR A 57 -9.68 1.87 7.03
N SER A 58 -8.60 2.59 6.68
CA SER A 58 -7.29 2.37 7.29
C SER A 58 -7.29 2.70 8.78
N SER A 59 -7.94 3.81 9.18
CA SER A 59 -8.07 4.23 10.57
C SER A 59 -8.80 3.18 11.42
N ALA A 60 -9.97 2.72 10.95
CA ALA A 60 -10.76 1.71 11.64
C ALA A 60 -9.99 0.39 11.81
N ILE A 61 -9.33 -0.06 10.73
CA ILE A 61 -8.54 -1.30 10.77
C ILE A 61 -7.39 -1.17 11.76
N ASN A 62 -6.67 -0.04 11.79
CA ASN A 62 -5.48 0.14 12.62
C ASN A 62 -5.75 0.06 14.13
N THR A 63 -7.02 0.07 14.56
CA THR A 63 -7.42 -0.14 15.97
C THR A 63 -7.36 -1.61 16.41
N LEU A 64 -7.31 -2.56 15.46
CA LEU A 64 -7.38 -3.98 15.78
C LEU A 64 -6.05 -4.56 16.28
N PHE A 65 -6.15 -5.40 17.31
CA PHE A 65 -5.02 -6.23 17.73
C PHE A 65 -4.57 -7.17 16.61
N GLY A 66 -3.25 -7.39 16.52
CA GLY A 66 -2.66 -8.29 15.54
C GLY A 66 -2.31 -7.62 14.21
N ILE A 67 -2.45 -6.31 14.11
CA ILE A 67 -2.01 -5.51 12.96
C ILE A 67 -0.71 -4.81 13.32
N LYS A 68 0.32 -4.99 12.49
CA LYS A 68 1.62 -4.33 12.65
C LYS A 68 1.60 -2.93 12.07
N ARG A 69 1.01 -2.78 10.89
CA ARG A 69 0.84 -1.49 10.19
C ARG A 69 -0.26 -1.60 9.13
N VAL A 70 -0.81 -0.47 8.75
CA VAL A 70 -1.72 -0.32 7.61
C VAL A 70 -1.12 0.72 6.66
N ALA A 71 -1.29 0.53 5.35
CA ALA A 71 -0.86 1.48 4.33
C ALA A 71 -1.96 1.69 3.30
N ILE A 72 -2.06 2.90 2.76
CA ILE A 72 -2.86 3.21 1.58
C ILE A 72 -1.92 3.13 0.38
N ALA A 73 -2.29 2.36 -0.64
CA ALA A 73 -1.43 2.08 -1.80
C ALA A 73 -2.17 2.29 -3.12
N LYS A 74 -1.47 2.80 -4.13
CA LYS A 74 -1.93 2.80 -5.53
C LYS A 74 -1.44 1.53 -6.22
N GLN A 75 -2.34 0.76 -6.81
CA GLN A 75 -1.97 -0.43 -7.59
C GLN A 75 -1.50 -0.03 -8.98
N VAL A 76 -0.35 -0.55 -9.42
CA VAL A 76 0.20 -0.34 -10.75
C VAL A 76 0.54 -1.67 -11.43
N THR A 77 0.67 -1.64 -12.75
CA THR A 77 1.16 -2.79 -13.53
C THR A 77 2.62 -3.08 -13.16
N ASN A 78 2.98 -4.36 -13.08
CA ASN A 78 4.36 -4.80 -12.81
C ASN A 78 5.24 -4.67 -14.07
N SER A 79 5.49 -3.43 -14.51
CA SER A 79 6.49 -3.09 -15.52
C SER A 79 7.35 -1.94 -15.03
N PHE A 80 8.59 -1.86 -15.49
CA PHE A 80 9.58 -0.88 -15.03
C PHE A 80 9.02 0.55 -15.06
N ASP A 81 8.56 0.99 -16.24
CA ASP A 81 8.03 2.34 -16.44
C ASP A 81 6.78 2.61 -15.60
N SER A 82 5.90 1.63 -15.43
CA SER A 82 4.67 1.80 -14.64
C SER A 82 4.98 2.01 -13.17
N ILE A 83 5.96 1.27 -12.63
CA ILE A 83 6.36 1.38 -11.23
C ILE A 83 7.08 2.71 -10.99
N VAL A 84 8.05 3.07 -11.84
CA VAL A 84 8.79 4.34 -11.73
C VAL A 84 7.82 5.52 -11.79
N ASN A 85 6.91 5.55 -12.77
CA ASN A 85 5.92 6.63 -12.89
C ASN A 85 4.94 6.65 -11.72
N GLY A 86 4.53 5.48 -11.21
CA GLY A 86 3.65 5.38 -10.04
C GLY A 86 4.30 5.97 -8.78
N ILE A 87 5.56 5.62 -8.52
CA ILE A 87 6.32 6.18 -7.39
C ILE A 87 6.48 7.70 -7.55
N SER A 88 6.89 8.17 -8.74
CA SER A 88 7.08 9.60 -8.98
C SER A 88 5.80 10.40 -8.82
N LYS A 89 4.66 9.88 -9.29
CA LYS A 89 3.37 10.55 -9.13
C LYS A 89 2.98 10.66 -7.65
N VAL A 90 3.12 9.57 -6.88
CA VAL A 90 2.82 9.58 -5.45
C VAL A 90 3.72 10.55 -4.69
N GLY A 91 5.02 10.58 -5.00
CA GLY A 91 5.95 11.50 -4.33
C GLY A 91 5.65 12.97 -4.63
N VAL A 92 5.34 13.32 -5.89
CA VAL A 92 4.92 14.69 -6.25
C VAL A 92 3.61 15.08 -5.57
N ASP A 93 2.65 14.16 -5.48
CA ASP A 93 1.36 14.41 -4.82
C ASP A 93 1.50 14.61 -3.29
N LEU A 94 2.53 14.04 -2.66
CA LEU A 94 2.64 13.92 -1.20
C LEU A 94 3.70 14.83 -0.57
N PHE A 95 4.86 14.99 -1.21
CA PHE A 95 6.00 15.67 -0.59
C PHE A 95 5.81 17.17 -0.53
N LEU A 96 6.22 17.76 0.60
CA LEU A 96 6.33 19.20 0.75
C LEU A 96 7.65 19.70 0.13
N GLU A 97 7.72 21.00 -0.18
CA GLU A 97 8.96 21.62 -0.65
C GLU A 97 10.12 21.35 0.34
N SER A 98 11.27 20.94 -0.20
CA SER A 98 12.48 20.61 0.57
C SER A 98 12.37 19.40 1.53
N GLU A 99 11.37 18.54 1.36
CA GLU A 99 11.25 17.32 2.17
C GLU A 99 12.32 16.26 1.80
N ARG A 100 12.92 15.63 2.81
CA ARG A 100 13.84 14.50 2.61
C ARG A 100 13.05 13.21 2.52
N PHE A 101 13.30 12.42 1.48
CA PHE A 101 12.62 11.15 1.27
C PHE A 101 13.60 9.99 1.06
N LEU A 102 13.07 8.78 1.19
CA LEU A 102 13.77 7.54 0.86
C LEU A 102 12.82 6.63 0.08
N ILE A 103 13.26 6.22 -1.10
CA ILE A 103 12.54 5.21 -1.90
C ILE A 103 13.16 3.84 -1.60
N ARG A 104 12.30 2.88 -1.26
CA ARG A 104 12.65 1.47 -1.12
C ARG A 104 11.74 0.64 -2.01
N VAL A 105 12.31 -0.26 -2.79
CA VAL A 105 11.57 -1.17 -3.65
C VAL A 105 11.90 -2.60 -3.24
N GLU A 106 10.88 -3.33 -2.82
CA GLU A 106 10.98 -4.72 -2.40
C GLU A 106 10.14 -5.61 -3.32
N GLY A 107 10.56 -6.85 -3.50
CA GLY A 107 9.84 -7.85 -4.29
C GLY A 107 10.64 -8.42 -5.45
N HIS A 108 9.94 -9.04 -6.39
CA HIS A 108 10.53 -9.69 -7.55
C HIS A 108 9.84 -9.23 -8.84
N ALA A 109 10.64 -8.84 -9.82
CA ALA A 109 10.18 -8.49 -11.15
C ALA A 109 11.02 -9.22 -12.20
N ARG A 110 10.40 -9.50 -13.36
CA ARG A 110 11.10 -10.09 -14.50
C ARG A 110 11.61 -8.97 -15.40
N GLY A 111 12.90 -8.93 -15.65
CA GLY A 111 13.52 -8.02 -16.62
C GLY A 111 14.19 -6.76 -16.05
N PHE A 112 14.15 -6.54 -14.74
CA PHE A 112 14.88 -5.46 -14.05
C PHE A 112 15.08 -5.81 -12.58
N MET A 113 16.11 -5.22 -11.95
CA MET A 113 16.33 -5.34 -10.52
C MET A 113 15.52 -4.27 -9.78
N THR A 114 15.10 -4.56 -8.54
CA THR A 114 14.42 -3.57 -7.70
C THR A 114 15.29 -2.32 -7.49
N LYS A 115 16.62 -2.50 -7.45
CA LYS A 115 17.56 -1.40 -7.30
C LYS A 115 17.53 -0.41 -8.48
N ASP A 116 17.30 -0.91 -9.70
CA ASP A 116 17.20 -0.06 -10.89
C ASP A 116 15.98 0.87 -10.77
N VAL A 117 14.86 0.35 -10.25
CA VAL A 117 13.64 1.13 -10.00
C VAL A 117 13.87 2.15 -8.90
N GLU A 118 14.54 1.78 -7.80
CA GLU A 118 14.85 2.74 -6.71
C GLU A 118 15.63 3.93 -7.25
N VAL A 119 16.68 3.69 -8.04
CA VAL A 119 17.53 4.74 -8.60
C VAL A 119 16.74 5.59 -9.58
N ALA A 120 16.05 4.97 -10.54
CA ALA A 120 15.29 5.70 -11.55
C ALA A 120 14.14 6.53 -10.97
N ALA A 121 13.38 5.98 -10.02
CA ALA A 121 12.31 6.70 -9.35
C ALA A 121 12.84 7.85 -8.48
N THR A 122 14.00 7.65 -7.82
CA THR A 122 14.64 8.71 -7.03
C THR A 122 15.05 9.88 -7.93
N SER A 123 15.75 9.60 -9.03
CA SER A 123 16.13 10.63 -10.00
C SER A 123 14.91 11.36 -10.56
N SER A 124 13.88 10.60 -10.98
CA SER A 124 12.65 11.17 -11.52
C SER A 124 11.90 12.07 -10.52
N LEU A 125 11.93 11.74 -9.23
CA LEU A 125 11.33 12.57 -8.19
C LEU A 125 12.11 13.86 -7.97
N ILE A 126 13.44 13.76 -7.83
CA ILE A 126 14.31 14.93 -7.68
C ILE A 126 14.08 15.90 -8.84
N GLU A 127 14.05 15.42 -10.09
CA GLU A 127 13.81 16.27 -11.27
C GLU A 127 12.45 16.98 -11.27
N LYS A 128 11.43 16.40 -10.62
CA LYS A 128 10.07 16.95 -10.58
C LYS A 128 9.79 17.83 -9.36
N THR A 129 10.57 17.69 -8.30
CA THR A 129 10.38 18.41 -7.03
C THR A 129 11.50 19.41 -6.74
N SER A 130 12.51 19.52 -7.62
CA SER A 130 13.59 20.53 -7.53
C SER A 130 13.30 21.77 -8.36
#